data_AF-K2MUZ8-F1
#
_entry.id   AF-K2MUZ8-F1
#
_cell.length_a   1.000
_cell.length_b   1.000
_cell.length_c   1.000
_cell.angle_alpha   90.00
_cell.angle_beta   90.00
_cell.angle_gamma   90.00
#
_symmetry.space_group_name_H-M   'P 1'
#
loop_
_entity.id
_entity.type
_entity.pdbx_description
1 polymer ?
#
loop_
_entity_poly.entity_id
_entity_poly.type
_entity_poly.pdbx_seq_one_letter_code
_entity_poly.pdbx_strand_id
1 'polypeptide(L)'
;GASCLPSRCPTRIVPPVAERTVDGYTSCVVNRTLKNLALNMWKTHHCYVGVTFSGVGAALTFFLNRMPLHLPINITLTGCTFREGAALQFVGGAEAADSAGVLIRVGQTVMRSSVVAFKRALPQHCDIAVTEVDAVQSSAVQLLDTRINTLSVLMLDDVVLSASSLLVSNVKAHSTKRDAFGLYSAGTLTLVGGSSLYARYCTLDGYTHLFHVNILSVSDHSVFALLTNTMSSGTSILFQYSQFSILDHSVLRVVGNSGSVSYAIFADDLWTVQGSSWLDWRDNDVGVGVFFHDTGSAFVSIGSSSVVTLTRCNMGFTGLSVSLLRWVGAGYRFVAGCLTVAGREVTTAAELELNGITKVTTVAACGECTKDGDCFAPLTTAVSDCKCQCAAGGHGDVCVPAPVPAGPPPPPSPPTPPPPPPVGECISDMVYPEVAQAVGGGLSWLCYRNVTFSGGGMSLTVLVGAMTGDVANVTFDGCTWRDGAVLLVLGNAYAAVGSLNIVVTGNTFSDALLSPEGGFPPRTNITISGNRFTATRLISRSGLGLERPSCVAMNGLVISNDSAVVLSGNVFQSMTASSSAIYVVKSALSVSWHSVFAVVGNT
;
A
#
# COMPACT_ATOMS: atom_id res chain seq x y z
N GLY A 1 24.28 11.48 78.60
CA GLY A 1 24.23 11.64 77.14
C GLY A 1 22.94 11.03 76.67
N ALA A 2 21.98 11.80 76.14
CA ALA A 2 21.95 12.35 74.76
C ALA A 2 21.82 11.22 73.72
N SER A 3 20.89 11.17 72.76
CA SER A 3 19.79 12.03 72.31
C SER A 3 18.95 11.29 71.24
N CYS A 4 17.64 11.60 71.16
CA CYS A 4 16.75 11.84 69.99
C CYS A 4 16.67 10.92 68.73
N LEU A 5 15.42 10.67 68.29
CA LEU A 5 14.88 10.25 66.95
C LEU A 5 15.17 11.31 65.82
N PRO A 6 14.74 11.23 64.50
CA PRO A 6 13.86 10.27 63.74
C PRO A 6 14.20 9.96 62.23
N SER A 7 13.37 9.06 61.63
CA SER A 7 12.81 9.05 60.24
C SER A 7 13.60 8.60 58.99
N ARG A 8 13.04 7.60 58.28
CA ARG A 8 12.69 7.69 56.83
C ARG A 8 11.74 6.57 56.39
N CYS A 9 10.60 6.96 55.80
CA CYS A 9 9.67 6.09 55.07
C CYS A 9 10.35 5.39 53.89
N PRO A 10 10.01 4.13 53.59
CA PRO A 10 10.10 3.61 52.23
C PRO A 10 8.89 4.12 51.45
N THR A 11 9.19 4.76 50.33
CA THR A 11 8.24 5.12 49.29
C THR A 11 7.38 3.92 48.89
N ARG A 12 6.06 4.16 48.89
CA ARG A 12 5.04 3.28 48.33
C ARG A 12 5.40 2.97 46.88
N ILE A 13 5.91 1.78 46.62
CA ILE A 13 6.03 1.24 45.26
C ILE A 13 4.60 1.09 44.75
N VAL A 14 4.21 1.95 43.83
CA VAL A 14 3.00 1.79 43.03
C VAL A 14 3.18 0.50 42.24
N PRO A 15 2.28 -0.50 42.35
CA PRO A 15 2.37 -1.69 41.52
C PRO A 15 2.33 -1.28 40.05
N PRO A 16 3.12 -1.90 39.16
CA PRO A 16 2.92 -1.70 37.73
C PRO A 16 1.45 -2.00 37.41
N VAL A 17 0.85 -1.10 36.63
CA VAL A 17 -0.52 -1.23 36.12
C VAL A 17 -0.68 -2.62 35.54
N ALA A 18 -1.69 -3.36 36.04
CA ALA A 18 -1.93 -4.75 35.69
C ALA A 18 -1.90 -4.98 34.17
N GLU A 19 -1.02 -5.90 33.74
CA GLU A 19 -1.13 -6.57 32.44
C GLU A 19 -2.51 -7.21 32.35
N ARG A 20 -3.35 -6.66 31.48
CA ARG A 20 -4.70 -7.19 31.25
C ARG A 20 -4.60 -8.39 30.31
N THR A 21 -4.80 -9.58 30.85
CA THR A 21 -5.19 -10.76 30.07
C THR A 21 -6.55 -10.48 29.43
N VAL A 22 -6.67 -10.71 28.12
CA VAL A 22 -7.95 -10.64 27.42
C VAL A 22 -8.48 -12.06 27.28
N ASP A 23 -9.35 -12.42 28.23
CA ASP A 23 -10.29 -13.53 28.10
C ASP A 23 -11.58 -13.02 27.45
N GLY A 24 -12.07 -13.81 26.49
CA GLY A 24 -13.24 -13.50 25.68
C GLY A 24 -13.12 -14.18 24.34
N TYR A 25 -13.65 -15.40 24.24
CA TYR A 25 -13.83 -16.11 22.98
C TYR A 25 -14.43 -15.15 21.93
N THR A 26 -13.81 -15.07 20.74
CA THR A 26 -14.27 -14.35 19.52
C THR A 26 -14.14 -12.81 19.43
N SER A 27 -13.53 -12.09 20.37
CA SER A 27 -13.34 -10.64 20.19
C SER A 27 -11.95 -10.28 19.65
N CYS A 28 -11.91 -9.51 18.55
CA CYS A 28 -10.70 -8.88 18.05
C CYS A 28 -10.17 -7.86 19.07
N VAL A 29 -8.85 -7.67 19.13
CA VAL A 29 -8.26 -6.52 19.81
C VAL A 29 -8.42 -5.31 18.89
N VAL A 30 -9.19 -4.32 19.31
CA VAL A 30 -9.56 -3.16 18.46
C VAL A 30 -9.04 -1.85 19.05
N ASN A 31 -8.40 -1.03 18.21
CA ASN A 31 -8.06 0.38 18.49
C ASN A 31 -7.33 0.64 19.82
N ARG A 32 -6.37 -0.23 20.16
CA ARG A 32 -5.54 -0.09 21.38
C ARG A 32 -4.11 0.29 21.04
N THR A 33 -3.44 0.96 21.96
CA THR A 33 -1.98 1.16 21.92
C THR A 33 -1.31 0.23 22.91
N LEU A 34 -0.40 -0.63 22.45
CA LEU A 34 0.26 -1.66 23.23
C LEU A 34 1.79 -1.55 23.09
N LYS A 35 2.52 -1.90 24.16
CA LYS A 35 3.97 -2.09 24.11
C LYS A 35 4.31 -3.56 23.84
N ASN A 36 3.87 -4.45 24.71
CA ASN A 36 3.95 -5.89 24.51
C ASN A 36 2.59 -6.53 24.81
N LEU A 37 2.34 -7.68 24.20
CA LEU A 37 1.14 -8.47 24.43
C LEU A 37 1.55 -9.91 24.72
N ALA A 38 1.24 -10.39 25.92
CA ALA A 38 1.32 -11.80 26.23
C ALA A 38 0.20 -12.53 25.49
N LEU A 39 0.57 -13.27 24.44
CA LEU A 39 -0.36 -14.04 23.64
C LEU A 39 -0.63 -15.40 24.27
N ASN A 40 -1.90 -15.79 24.34
CA ASN A 40 -2.25 -17.17 24.66
C ASN A 40 -2.05 -18.04 23.41
N MET A 41 -0.93 -18.78 23.36
CA MET A 41 -0.58 -19.66 22.24
C MET A 41 -1.54 -20.85 22.05
N TRP A 42 -2.39 -21.16 23.03
CA TRP A 42 -3.42 -22.19 22.89
C TRP A 42 -4.64 -21.72 22.08
N LYS A 43 -4.77 -20.41 21.80
CA LYS A 43 -5.84 -19.90 20.94
C LYS A 43 -5.51 -20.17 19.48
N THR A 44 -6.50 -20.70 18.75
CA THR A 44 -6.44 -20.93 17.30
C THR A 44 -6.74 -19.67 16.49
N HIS A 45 -7.47 -18.70 17.06
CA HIS A 45 -7.89 -17.48 16.39
C HIS A 45 -7.33 -16.24 17.09
N HIS A 46 -6.63 -15.40 16.33
CA HIS A 46 -6.06 -14.13 16.77
C HIS A 46 -6.45 -13.03 15.78
N CYS A 47 -6.99 -11.92 16.27
CA CYS A 47 -7.47 -10.84 15.42
C CYS A 47 -7.12 -9.47 16.02
N TYR A 48 -6.54 -8.58 15.20
CA TYR A 48 -6.12 -7.23 15.57
C TYR A 48 -6.60 -6.22 14.54
N VAL A 49 -7.35 -5.21 14.97
CA VAL A 49 -7.91 -4.17 14.10
C VAL A 49 -7.54 -2.79 14.64
N GLY A 50 -6.81 -1.99 13.86
CA GLY A 50 -6.47 -0.61 14.27
C GLY A 50 -5.54 -0.50 15.48
N VAL A 51 -4.79 -1.57 15.81
CA VAL A 51 -3.93 -1.60 17.00
C VAL A 51 -2.59 -0.92 16.71
N THR A 52 -2.10 -0.11 17.63
CA THR A 52 -0.80 0.56 17.55
C THR A 52 0.22 -0.11 18.48
N PHE A 53 1.35 -0.56 17.95
CA PHE A 53 2.51 -1.05 18.68
C PHE A 53 3.63 -0.03 18.61
N SER A 54 4.19 0.37 19.76
CA SER A 54 5.15 1.48 19.85
C SER A 54 6.29 1.19 20.81
N GLY A 55 7.51 1.45 20.36
CA GLY A 55 8.72 1.49 21.18
C GLY A 55 9.68 0.33 20.93
N VAL A 56 10.94 0.56 21.28
CA VAL A 56 12.01 -0.45 21.14
C VAL A 56 11.70 -1.65 22.04
N GLY A 57 11.74 -2.86 21.46
CA GLY A 57 11.39 -4.10 22.15
C GLY A 57 9.89 -4.38 22.24
N ALA A 58 9.04 -3.53 21.64
CA ALA A 58 7.64 -3.83 21.43
C ALA A 58 7.51 -4.86 20.30
N ALA A 59 7.19 -6.11 20.64
CA ALA A 59 7.10 -7.18 19.68
C ALA A 59 5.80 -7.97 19.84
N LEU A 60 4.99 -8.00 18.79
CA LEU A 60 3.89 -8.95 18.68
C LEU A 60 4.46 -10.23 18.05
N THR A 61 4.69 -11.26 18.87
CA THR A 61 5.41 -12.47 18.43
C THR A 61 4.54 -13.71 18.54
N PHE A 62 4.29 -14.38 17.42
CA PHE A 62 3.60 -15.66 17.35
C PHE A 62 4.60 -16.80 17.23
N PHE A 63 4.67 -17.67 18.24
CA PHE A 63 5.46 -18.90 18.20
C PHE A 63 4.60 -20.03 17.65
N LEU A 64 4.63 -20.21 16.33
CA LEU A 64 3.75 -21.14 15.62
C LEU A 64 3.95 -22.59 16.07
N ASN A 65 5.19 -22.97 16.42
CA ASN A 65 5.54 -24.28 16.96
C ASN A 65 4.98 -24.55 18.37
N ARG A 66 4.41 -23.55 19.04
CA ARG A 66 3.74 -23.69 20.35
C ARG A 66 2.21 -23.62 20.25
N MET A 67 1.67 -23.45 19.05
CA MET A 67 0.23 -23.42 18.79
C MET A 67 -0.33 -24.83 18.60
N PRO A 68 -1.64 -25.05 18.80
CA PRO A 68 -2.27 -26.35 18.59
C PRO A 68 -2.44 -26.65 17.09
N LEU A 69 -1.35 -27.00 16.40
CA LEU A 69 -1.30 -27.20 14.94
C LEU A 69 -2.21 -28.33 14.41
N HIS A 70 -2.72 -29.21 15.27
CA HIS A 70 -3.77 -30.18 14.92
C HIS A 70 -5.13 -29.52 14.65
N LEU A 71 -5.27 -28.21 14.90
CA LEU A 71 -6.43 -27.39 14.59
C LEU A 71 -6.03 -26.27 13.62
N PRO A 72 -6.94 -25.82 12.75
CA PRO A 72 -6.70 -24.67 11.89
C PRO A 72 -6.38 -23.41 12.72
N ILE A 73 -5.29 -22.73 12.37
CA ILE A 73 -4.87 -21.48 13.01
C ILE A 73 -5.21 -20.30 12.09
N ASN A 74 -5.77 -19.23 12.65
CA ASN A 74 -6.12 -18.01 11.92
C ASN A 74 -5.61 -16.77 12.66
N ILE A 75 -4.73 -16.01 12.01
CA ILE A 75 -4.12 -14.80 12.54
C ILE A 75 -4.37 -13.65 11.57
N THR A 76 -5.14 -12.65 12.00
CA THR A 76 -5.47 -11.48 11.18
C THR A 76 -5.03 -10.18 11.84
N LEU A 77 -4.40 -9.31 11.05
CA LEU A 77 -4.02 -7.95 11.40
C LEU A 77 -4.50 -7.02 10.30
N THR A 78 -5.31 -6.02 10.64
CA THR A 78 -5.84 -5.06 9.69
C THR A 78 -5.80 -3.65 10.26
N GLY A 79 -5.31 -2.67 9.49
CA GLY A 79 -5.26 -1.28 9.95
C GLY A 79 -4.26 -1.03 11.10
N CYS A 80 -3.37 -1.97 11.37
CA CYS A 80 -2.47 -1.90 12.52
C CYS A 80 -1.27 -0.97 12.24
N THR A 81 -0.74 -0.32 13.28
CA THR A 81 0.41 0.57 13.17
C THR A 81 1.56 0.04 14.02
N PHE A 82 2.75 -0.08 13.45
CA PHE A 82 3.99 -0.42 14.16
C PHE A 82 4.95 0.77 14.04
N ARG A 83 5.46 1.27 15.16
CA ARG A 83 6.36 2.42 15.16
C ARG A 83 7.47 2.35 16.21
N GLU A 84 8.50 3.17 16.03
CA GLU A 84 9.57 3.38 17.01
C GLU A 84 10.35 2.09 17.35
N GLY A 85 10.59 1.23 16.37
CA GLY A 85 11.30 -0.04 16.58
C GLY A 85 10.39 -1.21 16.97
N ALA A 86 9.07 -1.05 16.90
CA ALA A 86 8.15 -2.17 17.11
C ALA A 86 8.25 -3.21 15.97
N ALA A 87 7.99 -4.48 16.28
CA ALA A 87 8.07 -5.59 15.33
C ALA A 87 6.86 -6.53 15.39
N LEU A 88 6.49 -7.06 14.23
CA LEU A 88 5.58 -8.21 14.11
C LEU A 88 6.40 -9.44 13.75
N GLN A 89 6.32 -10.51 14.52
CA GLN A 89 7.16 -11.68 14.35
C GLN A 89 6.34 -12.96 14.31
N PHE A 90 6.68 -13.84 13.37
CA PHE A 90 6.17 -15.21 13.26
C PHE A 90 7.36 -16.16 13.30
N VAL A 91 7.41 -17.00 14.33
CA VAL A 91 8.56 -17.87 14.61
C VAL A 91 8.14 -19.33 14.51
N GLY A 92 8.79 -20.03 13.59
CA GLY A 92 8.63 -21.45 13.34
C GLY A 92 9.49 -22.35 14.24
N GLY A 93 9.52 -23.64 13.89
CA GLY A 93 10.32 -24.67 14.56
C GLY A 93 11.72 -24.83 13.96
N ALA A 94 12.45 -25.85 14.43
CA ALA A 94 13.69 -26.27 13.76
C ALA A 94 13.39 -26.90 12.38
N GLU A 95 12.25 -27.58 12.27
CA GLU A 95 11.74 -28.21 11.05
C GLU A 95 10.25 -27.85 10.88
N ALA A 96 9.73 -28.02 9.66
CA ALA A 96 8.34 -27.75 9.33
C ALA A 96 7.43 -28.83 9.94
N ALA A 97 6.66 -28.46 10.98
CA ALA A 97 5.72 -29.37 11.63
C ALA A 97 4.45 -29.58 10.79
N ASP A 98 3.89 -30.80 10.84
CA ASP A 98 2.57 -31.10 10.28
C ASP A 98 1.49 -30.22 10.93
N SER A 99 0.51 -29.80 10.13
CA SER A 99 -0.47 -28.80 10.54
C SER A 99 -1.79 -28.97 9.78
N ALA A 100 -2.91 -28.67 10.44
CA ALA A 100 -4.24 -28.59 9.83
C ALA A 100 -4.45 -27.31 8.99
N GLY A 101 -3.43 -26.45 8.91
CA GLY A 101 -3.43 -25.21 8.13
C GLY A 101 -3.26 -23.98 9.01
N VAL A 102 -2.44 -23.02 8.55
CA VAL A 102 -2.19 -21.76 9.26
C VAL A 102 -2.42 -20.58 8.31
N LEU A 103 -3.48 -19.82 8.57
CA LEU A 103 -3.84 -18.63 7.83
C LEU A 103 -3.26 -17.40 8.52
N ILE A 104 -2.44 -16.63 7.81
CA ILE A 104 -1.89 -15.35 8.28
C ILE A 104 -2.26 -14.26 7.27
N ARG A 105 -2.94 -13.22 7.74
CA ARG A 105 -3.31 -12.04 6.94
C ARG A 105 -2.86 -10.78 7.65
N VAL A 106 -1.94 -10.05 7.02
CA VAL A 106 -1.45 -8.74 7.48
C VAL A 106 -1.82 -7.73 6.40
N GLY A 107 -2.79 -6.87 6.68
CA GLY A 107 -3.36 -5.92 5.73
C GLY A 107 -3.35 -4.50 6.27
N GLN A 108 -3.33 -3.50 5.38
CA GLN A 108 -3.52 -2.08 5.71
C GLN A 108 -2.61 -1.60 6.85
N THR A 109 -1.35 -2.04 6.84
CA THR A 109 -0.45 -1.85 7.97
C THR A 109 0.44 -0.63 7.74
N VAL A 110 0.55 0.23 8.74
CA VAL A 110 1.48 1.37 8.74
C VAL A 110 2.72 1.01 9.55
N MET A 111 3.90 1.16 8.95
CA MET A 111 5.17 0.83 9.60
C MET A 111 6.10 2.04 9.62
N ARG A 112 6.58 2.42 10.81
CA ARG A 112 7.49 3.57 11.00
C ARG A 112 8.74 3.11 11.75
N SER A 113 9.79 2.80 10.99
CA SER A 113 10.99 2.14 11.51
C SER A 113 10.62 0.87 12.30
N SER A 114 9.93 -0.03 11.60
CA SER A 114 9.38 -1.29 12.09
C SER A 114 9.58 -2.38 11.04
N VAL A 115 9.40 -3.64 11.43
CA VAL A 115 9.61 -4.83 10.57
C VAL A 115 8.54 -5.90 10.80
N VAL A 116 8.14 -6.57 9.72
CA VAL A 116 7.43 -7.87 9.77
C VAL A 116 8.47 -8.95 9.53
N ALA A 117 8.64 -9.88 10.47
CA ALA A 117 9.65 -10.92 10.38
C ALA A 117 9.03 -12.32 10.42
N PHE A 118 9.49 -13.18 9.52
CA PHE A 118 9.29 -14.62 9.57
C PHE A 118 10.62 -15.29 9.87
N LYS A 119 10.62 -16.25 10.80
CA LYS A 119 11.84 -16.89 11.25
C LYS A 119 11.69 -18.40 11.30
N ARG A 120 12.73 -19.11 10.87
CA ARG A 120 12.86 -20.57 10.90
C ARG A 120 11.80 -21.30 10.06
N ALA A 121 11.72 -22.61 10.20
CA ALA A 121 10.80 -23.45 9.45
C ALA A 121 9.35 -23.25 9.90
N LEU A 122 8.50 -22.72 9.03
CA LEU A 122 7.09 -22.53 9.31
C LEU A 122 6.35 -23.89 9.26
N PRO A 123 5.23 -24.07 9.98
CA PRO A 123 4.40 -25.26 9.84
C PRO A 123 3.96 -25.47 8.38
N GLN A 124 3.67 -26.71 8.02
CA GLN A 124 3.13 -27.02 6.70
C GLN A 124 1.76 -26.35 6.49
N HIS A 125 1.38 -26.18 5.23
CA HIS A 125 0.07 -25.63 4.84
C HIS A 125 -0.18 -24.22 5.42
N CYS A 126 0.87 -23.41 5.50
CA CYS A 126 0.75 -21.99 5.77
C CYS A 126 0.25 -21.25 4.52
N ASP A 127 -0.79 -20.42 4.68
CA ASP A 127 -1.23 -19.45 3.68
C ASP A 127 -1.05 -18.04 4.28
N ILE A 128 -0.07 -17.30 3.77
CA ILE A 128 0.41 -16.05 4.33
C ILE A 128 0.28 -14.93 3.30
N ALA A 129 -0.37 -13.84 3.67
CA ALA A 129 -0.43 -12.62 2.87
C ALA A 129 -0.06 -11.40 3.71
N VAL A 130 0.96 -10.66 3.27
CA VAL A 130 1.37 -9.35 3.79
C VAL A 130 1.10 -8.32 2.70
N THR A 131 0.03 -7.55 2.86
CA THR A 131 -0.50 -6.69 1.80
C THR A 131 -0.82 -5.28 2.29
N GLU A 132 -0.80 -4.31 1.37
CA GLU A 132 -1.21 -2.92 1.66
C GLU A 132 -0.41 -2.33 2.84
N VAL A 133 0.92 -2.39 2.74
CA VAL A 133 1.83 -1.88 3.77
C VAL A 133 2.35 -0.51 3.36
N ASP A 134 2.17 0.50 4.20
CA ASP A 134 2.80 1.82 4.08
C ASP A 134 3.96 1.93 5.08
N ALA A 135 5.19 1.87 4.60
CA ALA A 135 6.39 1.82 5.40
C ALA A 135 7.28 3.06 5.22
N VAL A 136 7.71 3.67 6.32
CA VAL A 136 8.80 4.65 6.32
C VAL A 136 9.89 4.21 7.28
N GLN A 137 11.12 4.13 6.78
CA GLN A 137 12.28 3.66 7.50
C GLN A 137 13.31 4.76 7.70
N SER A 138 13.59 5.09 8.96
CA SER A 138 14.62 6.08 9.34
C SER A 138 15.64 5.54 10.34
N SER A 139 15.35 4.42 11.01
CA SER A 139 16.21 3.81 12.04
C SER A 139 16.10 2.29 12.02
N ALA A 140 17.23 1.60 12.22
CA ALA A 140 17.27 0.14 12.28
C ALA A 140 16.40 -0.39 13.43
N VAL A 141 15.76 -1.54 13.19
CA VAL A 141 14.97 -2.24 14.20
C VAL A 141 15.85 -3.30 14.84
N GLN A 142 16.01 -3.24 16.17
CA GLN A 142 16.70 -4.28 16.92
C GLN A 142 15.75 -5.44 17.17
N LEU A 143 15.99 -6.56 16.49
CA LEU A 143 15.37 -7.83 16.82
C LEU A 143 16.31 -8.55 17.80
N LEU A 144 15.84 -8.77 19.04
CA LEU A 144 16.66 -9.26 20.17
C LEU A 144 17.41 -10.58 19.91
N ASP A 145 16.99 -11.35 18.91
CA ASP A 145 17.54 -12.68 18.59
C ASP A 145 18.33 -12.71 17.27
N THR A 146 18.51 -11.56 16.60
CA THR A 146 19.25 -11.45 15.34
C THR A 146 20.43 -10.50 15.47
N ARG A 147 21.66 -10.98 15.14
CA ARG A 147 22.87 -10.14 15.16
C ARG A 147 22.90 -9.05 14.07
N ILE A 148 21.95 -9.07 13.14
CA ILE A 148 21.90 -8.19 11.97
C ILE A 148 20.81 -7.13 12.19
N ASN A 149 21.23 -5.89 12.43
CA ASN A 149 20.36 -4.72 12.53
C ASN A 149 20.16 -4.09 11.14
N THR A 150 19.43 -4.75 10.25
CA THR A 150 19.17 -4.25 8.90
C THR A 150 17.80 -3.59 8.79
N LEU A 151 17.75 -2.48 8.05
CA LEU A 151 16.53 -1.79 7.69
C LEU A 151 15.80 -2.56 6.60
N SER A 152 14.67 -3.21 6.93
CA SER A 152 13.79 -3.83 5.94
C SER A 152 12.32 -3.83 6.33
N VAL A 153 11.43 -3.80 5.34
CA VAL A 153 9.97 -3.86 5.58
C VAL A 153 9.58 -5.27 6.00
N LEU A 154 10.14 -6.26 5.31
CA LEU A 154 9.95 -7.67 5.57
C LEU A 154 11.30 -8.36 5.70
N MET A 155 11.45 -9.11 6.78
CA MET A 155 12.62 -9.93 7.07
C MET A 155 12.25 -11.42 7.08
N LEU A 156 13.03 -12.22 6.37
CA LEU A 156 13.03 -13.68 6.43
C LEU A 156 14.35 -14.11 7.06
N ASP A 157 14.29 -14.95 8.09
CA ASP A 157 15.46 -15.37 8.87
C ASP A 157 15.49 -16.91 8.92
N ASP A 158 16.34 -17.52 8.08
CA ASP A 158 16.42 -18.99 7.88
C ASP A 158 15.05 -19.66 7.65
N VAL A 159 14.23 -19.08 6.78
CA VAL A 159 12.85 -19.52 6.55
C VAL A 159 12.78 -20.75 5.64
N VAL A 160 12.00 -21.74 6.06
CA VAL A 160 11.60 -22.89 5.24
C VAL A 160 10.08 -22.85 5.06
N LEU A 161 9.63 -22.78 3.81
CA LEU A 161 8.24 -23.00 3.41
C LEU A 161 8.13 -24.42 2.84
N SER A 162 7.27 -25.24 3.46
CA SER A 162 6.95 -26.59 3.00
C SER A 162 5.45 -26.71 2.75
N ALA A 163 5.04 -27.03 1.52
CA ALA A 163 3.65 -26.98 1.06
C ALA A 163 2.93 -25.70 1.51
N SER A 164 3.61 -24.56 1.41
CA SER A 164 3.21 -23.29 2.02
C SER A 164 3.43 -22.09 1.11
N SER A 165 2.68 -21.03 1.36
CA SER A 165 2.48 -19.91 0.46
C SER A 165 2.69 -18.57 1.17
N LEU A 166 3.55 -17.71 0.62
CA LEU A 166 3.80 -16.34 1.10
C LEU A 166 3.62 -15.33 -0.04
N LEU A 167 2.66 -14.42 0.13
CA LEU A 167 2.46 -13.26 -0.75
C LEU A 167 2.85 -11.98 -0.02
N VAL A 168 3.72 -11.19 -0.64
CA VAL A 168 4.01 -9.81 -0.26
C VAL A 168 3.51 -8.91 -1.40
N SER A 169 2.55 -8.02 -1.14
CA SER A 169 1.95 -7.25 -2.22
C SER A 169 1.48 -5.85 -1.85
N ASN A 170 1.48 -4.91 -2.80
CA ASN A 170 1.04 -3.53 -2.58
C ASN A 170 1.78 -2.87 -1.40
N VAL A 171 3.10 -3.12 -1.30
CA VAL A 171 3.96 -2.49 -0.29
C VAL A 171 4.48 -1.18 -0.86
N LYS A 172 4.17 -0.07 -0.21
CA LYS A 172 4.77 1.23 -0.50
C LYS A 172 5.76 1.55 0.61
N ALA A 173 7.04 1.62 0.28
CA ALA A 173 8.06 1.85 1.28
C ALA A 173 9.03 2.96 0.88
N HIS A 174 9.38 3.80 1.84
CA HIS A 174 10.38 4.84 1.69
C HIS A 174 11.45 4.71 2.80
N SER A 175 12.73 4.75 2.43
CA SER A 175 13.85 4.78 3.37
C SER A 175 14.61 6.10 3.25
N THR A 176 14.96 6.70 4.39
CA THR A 176 15.85 7.87 4.44
C THR A 176 17.33 7.48 4.52
N LYS A 177 17.64 6.18 4.63
CA LYS A 177 19.02 5.65 4.64
C LYS A 177 19.30 4.82 3.39
N ARG A 178 20.51 4.99 2.85
CA ARG A 178 20.93 4.33 1.59
C ARG A 178 21.25 2.84 1.71
N ASP A 179 21.35 2.30 2.93
CA ASP A 179 21.75 0.90 3.20
C ASP A 179 20.55 0.01 3.60
N ALA A 180 19.33 0.42 3.27
CA ALA A 180 18.12 -0.32 3.58
C ALA A 180 17.77 -1.33 2.46
N PHE A 181 17.21 -2.47 2.82
CA PHE A 181 16.71 -3.48 1.87
C PHE A 181 15.19 -3.53 1.91
N GLY A 182 14.52 -3.57 0.75
CA GLY A 182 13.05 -3.61 0.73
C GLY A 182 12.53 -4.87 1.43
N LEU A 183 12.90 -6.01 0.85
CA LEU A 183 12.74 -7.35 1.40
C LEU A 183 14.12 -7.93 1.68
N TYR A 184 14.26 -8.61 2.81
CA TYR A 184 15.55 -9.14 3.24
C TYR A 184 15.43 -10.59 3.71
N SER A 185 16.24 -11.48 3.15
CA SER A 185 16.44 -12.83 3.66
C SER A 185 17.84 -12.96 4.28
N ALA A 186 17.89 -12.97 5.61
CA ALA A 186 19.06 -13.33 6.39
C ALA A 186 19.14 -14.86 6.47
N GLY A 187 20.23 -15.46 5.98
CA GLY A 187 20.38 -16.91 5.98
C GLY A 187 19.72 -17.61 4.78
N THR A 188 19.24 -18.84 4.99
CA THR A 188 18.74 -19.69 3.90
C THR A 188 17.22 -19.55 3.74
N LEU A 189 16.77 -19.19 2.54
CA LEU A 189 15.37 -19.27 2.16
C LEU A 189 15.13 -20.56 1.37
N THR A 190 14.31 -21.47 1.90
CA THR A 190 13.99 -22.75 1.27
C THR A 190 12.50 -22.83 0.93
N LEU A 191 12.18 -23.16 -0.32
CA LEU A 191 10.83 -23.46 -0.79
C LEU A 191 10.80 -24.92 -1.30
N VAL A 192 9.92 -25.74 -0.72
CA VAL A 192 9.81 -27.17 -1.06
C VAL A 192 8.35 -27.65 -1.01
N GLY A 193 8.03 -28.75 -1.69
CA GLY A 193 6.73 -29.40 -1.59
C GLY A 193 5.59 -28.59 -2.21
N GLY A 194 5.82 -27.95 -3.36
CA GLY A 194 4.83 -27.09 -3.99
C GLY A 194 4.64 -25.74 -3.29
N SER A 195 5.69 -25.24 -2.61
CA SER A 195 5.64 -23.96 -1.92
C SER A 195 5.76 -22.77 -2.86
N SER A 196 5.29 -21.61 -2.43
CA SER A 196 5.31 -20.40 -3.24
C SER A 196 5.69 -19.15 -2.46
N LEU A 197 6.57 -18.31 -2.99
CA LEU A 197 6.81 -16.95 -2.53
C LEU A 197 6.64 -15.96 -3.68
N TYR A 198 5.71 -15.01 -3.52
CA TYR A 198 5.47 -13.94 -4.48
C TYR A 198 5.67 -12.57 -3.82
N ALA A 199 6.47 -11.71 -4.45
CA ALA A 199 6.52 -10.27 -4.14
C ALA A 199 6.05 -9.48 -5.36
N ARG A 200 4.95 -8.73 -5.24
CA ARG A 200 4.36 -8.03 -6.39
C ARG A 200 3.69 -6.70 -6.10
N TYR A 201 3.74 -5.79 -7.07
CA TYR A 201 3.18 -4.44 -6.93
C TYR A 201 3.77 -3.67 -5.74
N CYS A 202 5.04 -3.92 -5.41
CA CYS A 202 5.75 -3.15 -4.40
C CYS A 202 6.40 -1.93 -5.04
N THR A 203 6.36 -0.79 -4.35
CA THR A 203 7.02 0.46 -4.74
C THR A 203 7.99 0.85 -3.63
N LEU A 204 9.28 0.81 -3.94
CA LEU A 204 10.36 1.06 -2.99
C LEU A 204 11.15 2.32 -3.38
N ASP A 205 11.34 3.21 -2.41
CA ASP A 205 12.10 4.45 -2.58
C ASP A 205 13.20 4.55 -1.53
N GLY A 206 14.43 4.85 -1.96
CA GLY A 206 15.60 4.99 -1.07
C GLY A 206 16.19 3.67 -0.55
N TYR A 207 15.84 2.52 -1.13
CA TYR A 207 16.38 1.20 -0.75
C TYR A 207 17.52 0.76 -1.69
N THR A 208 18.53 0.08 -1.16
CA THR A 208 19.67 -0.48 -1.91
C THR A 208 19.22 -1.61 -2.84
N HIS A 209 18.42 -2.53 -2.32
CA HIS A 209 17.93 -3.68 -3.06
C HIS A 209 16.43 -3.82 -2.87
N LEU A 210 15.70 -4.21 -3.92
CA LEU A 210 14.29 -4.60 -3.74
C LEU A 210 14.21 -5.89 -2.94
N PHE A 211 14.98 -6.90 -3.30
CA PHE A 211 15.13 -8.11 -2.50
C PHE A 211 16.61 -8.48 -2.37
N HIS A 212 17.13 -8.43 -1.15
CA HIS A 212 18.40 -9.04 -0.79
C HIS A 212 18.18 -10.47 -0.27
N VAL A 213 18.76 -11.46 -0.93
CA VAL A 213 18.67 -12.86 -0.54
C VAL A 213 20.07 -13.45 -0.36
N ASN A 214 20.30 -14.05 0.80
CA ASN A 214 21.60 -14.63 1.12
C ASN A 214 21.82 -15.98 0.41
N ILE A 215 21.01 -17.00 0.73
CA ILE A 215 21.00 -18.32 0.06
C ILE A 215 19.56 -18.64 -0.35
N LEU A 216 19.35 -19.17 -1.56
CA LEU A 216 18.03 -19.57 -2.06
C LEU A 216 18.03 -21.02 -2.55
N SER A 217 17.06 -21.79 -2.07
CA SER A 217 16.74 -23.12 -2.58
C SER A 217 15.26 -23.21 -2.92
N VAL A 218 14.95 -23.40 -4.20
CA VAL A 218 13.58 -23.62 -4.70
C VAL A 218 13.54 -24.99 -5.34
N SER A 219 12.81 -25.92 -4.74
CA SER A 219 12.81 -27.32 -5.15
C SER A 219 11.42 -27.93 -5.06
N ASP A 220 11.25 -29.09 -5.68
CA ASP A 220 10.01 -29.88 -5.64
C ASP A 220 8.77 -29.04 -5.96
N HIS A 221 8.64 -28.67 -7.24
CA HIS A 221 7.45 -27.99 -7.78
C HIS A 221 7.16 -26.62 -7.14
N SER A 222 8.19 -25.94 -6.62
CA SER A 222 8.02 -24.68 -5.89
C SER A 222 8.27 -23.44 -6.76
N VAL A 223 7.80 -22.27 -6.30
CA VAL A 223 7.88 -21.01 -7.05
C VAL A 223 8.42 -19.86 -6.20
N PHE A 224 9.44 -19.17 -6.69
CA PHE A 224 9.84 -17.84 -6.20
C PHE A 224 9.59 -16.80 -7.30
N ALA A 225 8.93 -15.70 -7.00
CA ALA A 225 8.57 -14.72 -8.03
C ALA A 225 8.59 -13.26 -7.53
N LEU A 226 9.26 -12.39 -8.30
CA LEU A 226 9.24 -10.94 -8.19
C LEU A 226 8.52 -10.36 -9.41
N LEU A 227 7.31 -9.84 -9.22
CA LEU A 227 6.42 -9.46 -10.32
C LEU A 227 5.99 -8.00 -10.24
N THR A 228 6.20 -7.22 -11.30
CA THR A 228 5.63 -5.86 -11.43
C THR A 228 5.93 -4.96 -10.24
N ASN A 229 7.17 -4.98 -9.76
CA ASN A 229 7.61 -4.08 -8.70
C ASN A 229 8.36 -2.88 -9.27
N THR A 230 8.43 -1.80 -8.49
CA THR A 230 9.02 -0.54 -8.89
C THR A 230 10.04 -0.06 -7.85
N MET A 231 11.20 0.39 -8.32
CA MET A 231 12.19 1.09 -7.50
C MET A 231 12.45 2.49 -8.06
N SER A 232 12.37 3.53 -7.23
CA SER A 232 12.73 4.89 -7.68
C SER A 232 14.22 4.99 -8.05
N SER A 233 15.07 4.40 -7.21
CA SER A 233 16.51 4.27 -7.36
C SER A 233 17.03 3.16 -6.44
N GLY A 234 18.16 2.55 -6.81
CA GLY A 234 18.80 1.53 -5.97
C GLY A 234 20.00 0.88 -6.67
N THR A 235 20.59 -0.11 -6.03
CA THR A 235 21.65 -0.93 -6.60
C THR A 235 21.08 -2.09 -7.41
N SER A 236 20.11 -2.84 -6.89
CA SER A 236 19.52 -3.93 -7.67
C SER A 236 18.08 -4.34 -7.37
N ILE A 237 17.43 -4.99 -8.35
CA ILE A 237 16.11 -5.62 -8.15
C ILE A 237 16.27 -6.89 -7.29
N LEU A 238 17.14 -7.81 -7.72
CA LEU A 238 17.45 -9.02 -6.97
C LEU A 238 18.94 -9.06 -6.68
N PHE A 239 19.29 -9.12 -5.40
CA PHE A 239 20.66 -9.32 -4.93
C PHE A 239 20.81 -10.73 -4.36
N GLN A 240 21.80 -11.45 -4.87
CA GLN A 240 22.18 -12.79 -4.47
C GLN A 240 23.60 -12.73 -3.89
N TYR A 241 23.72 -13.04 -2.60
CA TYR A 241 25.01 -13.05 -1.90
C TYR A 241 25.77 -14.38 -2.08
N SER A 242 25.06 -15.51 -2.01
CA SER A 242 25.64 -16.87 -2.09
C SER A 242 24.69 -17.82 -2.83
N GLN A 243 24.84 -19.13 -2.69
CA GLN A 243 24.29 -20.11 -3.62
C GLN A 243 22.78 -20.00 -3.88
N PHE A 244 22.41 -20.06 -5.17
CA PHE A 244 21.03 -20.17 -5.65
C PHE A 244 20.80 -21.49 -6.37
N SER A 245 19.72 -22.19 -6.04
CA SER A 245 19.33 -23.45 -6.67
C SER A 245 17.84 -23.51 -6.99
N ILE A 246 17.52 -23.93 -8.21
CA ILE A 246 16.17 -24.12 -8.73
C ILE A 246 16.10 -25.53 -9.32
N LEU A 247 15.40 -26.43 -8.63
CA LEU A 247 15.46 -27.88 -8.85
C LEU A 247 14.06 -28.48 -9.00
N ASP A 248 13.98 -29.66 -9.62
CA ASP A 248 12.80 -30.52 -9.63
C ASP A 248 11.49 -29.80 -10.02
N HIS A 249 11.42 -29.36 -11.28
CA HIS A 249 10.28 -28.67 -11.88
C HIS A 249 9.88 -27.37 -11.17
N SER A 250 10.85 -26.69 -10.56
CA SER A 250 10.62 -25.42 -9.85
C SER A 250 10.89 -24.20 -10.71
N VAL A 251 10.40 -23.04 -10.26
CA VAL A 251 10.43 -21.81 -11.05
C VAL A 251 10.95 -20.63 -10.22
N LEU A 252 11.88 -19.88 -10.78
CA LEU A 252 12.25 -18.54 -10.30
C LEU A 252 11.89 -17.51 -11.36
N ARG A 253 11.07 -16.53 -11.00
CA ARG A 253 10.62 -15.45 -11.90
C ARG A 253 11.05 -14.08 -11.40
N VAL A 254 11.63 -13.27 -12.27
CA VAL A 254 11.80 -11.82 -12.08
C VAL A 254 11.22 -11.16 -13.31
N VAL A 255 9.97 -10.72 -13.23
CA VAL A 255 9.19 -10.31 -14.40
C VAL A 255 8.51 -8.96 -14.21
N GLY A 256 8.60 -8.07 -15.19
CA GLY A 256 7.85 -6.81 -15.19
C GLY A 256 8.35 -5.77 -14.18
N ASN A 257 9.54 -5.94 -13.59
CA ASN A 257 10.05 -5.03 -12.58
C ASN A 257 10.74 -3.84 -13.25
N SER A 258 10.59 -2.64 -12.69
CA SER A 258 11.20 -1.44 -13.26
C SER A 258 11.84 -0.53 -12.21
N GLY A 259 12.83 0.24 -12.63
CA GLY A 259 13.43 1.26 -11.78
C GLY A 259 14.79 1.76 -12.24
N SER A 260 15.21 2.90 -11.68
CA SER A 260 16.55 3.45 -11.92
C SER A 260 17.59 2.73 -11.05
N VAL A 261 17.87 1.47 -11.35
CA VAL A 261 18.81 0.63 -10.59
C VAL A 261 20.14 0.43 -11.32
N SER A 262 21.22 0.17 -10.58
CA SER A 262 22.51 -0.20 -11.20
C SER A 262 22.46 -1.56 -11.89
N TYR A 263 21.75 -2.54 -11.31
CA TYR A 263 21.70 -3.92 -11.78
C TYR A 263 20.26 -4.48 -11.72
N ALA A 264 19.81 -5.25 -12.71
CA ALA A 264 18.59 -6.04 -12.52
C ALA A 264 18.87 -7.22 -11.55
N ILE A 265 19.89 -8.01 -11.90
CA ILE A 265 20.35 -9.17 -11.15
C ILE A 265 21.79 -8.91 -10.70
N PHE A 266 22.00 -8.86 -9.39
CA PHE A 266 23.33 -8.84 -8.79
C PHE A 266 23.63 -10.22 -8.24
N ALA A 267 24.55 -10.95 -8.86
CA ALA A 267 24.87 -12.32 -8.52
C ALA A 267 26.35 -12.44 -8.13
N ASP A 268 26.63 -12.73 -6.85
CA ASP A 268 28.01 -12.93 -6.34
C ASP A 268 28.54 -14.36 -6.54
N ASP A 269 27.66 -15.34 -6.79
CA ASP A 269 28.02 -16.77 -6.82
C ASP A 269 27.17 -17.54 -7.86
N LEU A 270 27.36 -18.85 -7.94
CA LEU A 270 26.75 -19.72 -8.93
C LEU A 270 25.26 -19.97 -8.69
N TRP A 271 24.50 -19.92 -9.78
CA TRP A 271 23.11 -20.35 -9.88
C TRP A 271 23.05 -21.74 -10.52
N THR A 272 22.27 -22.64 -9.94
CA THR A 272 22.05 -23.99 -10.46
C THR A 272 20.57 -24.17 -10.83
N VAL A 273 20.29 -24.53 -12.08
CA VAL A 273 18.91 -24.73 -12.58
C VAL A 273 18.79 -26.14 -13.17
N GLN A 274 18.14 -27.09 -12.51
CA GLN A 274 18.12 -28.50 -12.93
C GLN A 274 16.74 -29.15 -12.81
N GLY A 275 16.58 -30.33 -13.41
CA GLY A 275 15.36 -31.13 -13.28
C GLY A 275 14.14 -30.47 -13.93
N SER A 276 14.27 -30.03 -15.19
CA SER A 276 13.18 -29.35 -15.92
C SER A 276 12.67 -28.07 -15.23
N SER A 277 13.56 -27.37 -14.53
CA SER A 277 13.26 -26.12 -13.84
C SER A 277 13.37 -24.91 -14.77
N TRP A 278 12.78 -23.78 -14.37
CA TRP A 278 12.72 -22.57 -15.19
C TRP A 278 13.20 -21.32 -14.46
N LEU A 279 14.09 -20.59 -15.12
CA LEU A 279 14.53 -19.26 -14.75
C LEU A 279 13.93 -18.22 -15.72
N ASP A 280 13.04 -17.38 -15.20
CA ASP A 280 12.20 -16.49 -16.00
C ASP A 280 12.55 -15.00 -15.79
N TRP A 281 13.27 -14.41 -16.73
CA TRP A 281 13.63 -12.99 -16.72
C TRP A 281 13.00 -12.27 -17.90
N ARG A 282 11.83 -11.66 -17.67
CA ARG A 282 11.08 -11.01 -18.73
C ARG A 282 10.57 -9.64 -18.38
N ASP A 283 10.39 -8.80 -19.39
CA ASP A 283 9.61 -7.56 -19.26
C ASP A 283 10.18 -6.59 -18.20
N ASN A 284 11.46 -6.72 -17.80
CA ASN A 284 12.07 -5.85 -16.79
C ASN A 284 12.69 -4.61 -17.45
N ASP A 285 12.57 -3.46 -16.81
CA ASP A 285 13.09 -2.19 -17.30
C ASP A 285 14.01 -1.52 -16.27
N VAL A 286 15.33 -1.60 -16.51
CA VAL A 286 16.34 -0.94 -15.67
C VAL A 286 16.88 0.34 -16.29
N GLY A 287 16.24 0.85 -17.35
CA GLY A 287 16.63 2.09 -18.04
C GLY A 287 18.10 2.05 -18.50
N VAL A 288 18.93 2.93 -17.95
CA VAL A 288 20.37 3.01 -18.26
C VAL A 288 21.23 2.05 -17.43
N GLY A 289 20.62 1.28 -16.54
CA GLY A 289 21.28 0.29 -15.70
C GLY A 289 21.81 -0.92 -16.46
N VAL A 290 22.51 -1.78 -15.74
CA VAL A 290 23.06 -3.04 -16.26
C VAL A 290 22.09 -4.17 -15.92
N PHE A 291 21.94 -5.18 -16.78
CA PHE A 291 21.05 -6.30 -16.42
C PHE A 291 21.71 -7.25 -15.41
N PHE A 292 22.95 -7.68 -15.67
CA PHE A 292 23.71 -8.57 -14.80
C PHE A 292 24.91 -7.84 -14.20
N HIS A 293 25.21 -8.07 -12.92
CA HIS A 293 26.48 -7.65 -12.36
C HIS A 293 27.64 -8.44 -13.01
N ASP A 294 28.65 -7.73 -13.50
CA ASP A 294 29.82 -8.34 -14.16
C ASP A 294 30.77 -8.94 -13.10
N THR A 295 30.74 -10.27 -12.94
CA THR A 295 31.69 -11.00 -12.08
C THR A 295 32.96 -11.42 -12.82
N GLY A 296 33.10 -11.08 -14.11
CA GLY A 296 34.18 -11.59 -14.96
C GLY A 296 34.10 -13.10 -15.22
N SER A 297 33.02 -13.77 -14.80
CA SER A 297 32.85 -15.22 -14.95
C SER A 297 31.39 -15.62 -15.18
N ALA A 298 31.19 -16.77 -15.82
CA ALA A 298 29.87 -17.33 -16.05
C ALA A 298 29.29 -17.87 -14.73
N PHE A 299 28.07 -17.47 -14.36
CA PHE A 299 27.49 -17.82 -13.06
C PHE A 299 26.28 -18.76 -13.13
N VAL A 300 25.69 -19.04 -14.30
CA VAL A 300 24.53 -19.96 -14.40
C VAL A 300 24.94 -21.34 -14.90
N SER A 301 24.60 -22.39 -14.16
CA SER A 301 24.73 -23.80 -14.58
C SER A 301 23.35 -24.40 -14.81
N ILE A 302 23.03 -24.73 -16.05
CA ILE A 302 21.71 -25.22 -16.47
C ILE A 302 21.78 -26.71 -16.79
N GLY A 303 20.97 -27.52 -16.09
CA GLY A 303 20.84 -28.95 -16.25
C GLY A 303 19.87 -29.37 -17.34
N SER A 304 19.67 -30.68 -17.45
CA SER A 304 18.92 -31.28 -18.53
C SER A 304 17.45 -30.87 -18.52
N SER A 305 16.96 -30.47 -19.69
CA SER A 305 15.59 -29.99 -19.94
C SER A 305 15.16 -28.75 -19.14
N SER A 306 16.08 -28.07 -18.44
CA SER A 306 15.80 -26.80 -17.80
C SER A 306 15.80 -25.65 -18.81
N VAL A 307 15.09 -24.57 -18.46
CA VAL A 307 14.87 -23.42 -19.34
C VAL A 307 15.37 -22.13 -18.68
N VAL A 308 16.00 -21.26 -19.45
CA VAL A 308 16.26 -19.86 -19.12
C VAL A 308 15.58 -19.00 -20.17
N THR A 309 14.80 -18.01 -19.75
CA THR A 309 14.20 -16.99 -20.62
C THR A 309 14.76 -15.61 -20.27
N LEU A 310 15.23 -14.89 -21.29
CA LEU A 310 15.67 -13.49 -21.19
C LEU A 310 15.05 -12.71 -22.35
N THR A 311 13.86 -12.16 -22.15
CA THR A 311 13.11 -11.51 -23.24
C THR A 311 12.43 -10.21 -22.80
N ARG A 312 12.21 -9.29 -23.75
CA ARG A 312 11.44 -8.04 -23.52
C ARG A 312 12.00 -7.16 -22.39
N CYS A 313 13.30 -7.26 -22.09
CA CYS A 313 13.94 -6.43 -21.07
C CYS A 313 14.60 -5.18 -21.68
N ASN A 314 14.50 -4.05 -20.97
CA ASN A 314 15.16 -2.78 -21.31
C ASN A 314 16.32 -2.51 -20.36
N MET A 315 17.49 -2.20 -20.91
CA MET A 315 18.74 -2.02 -20.18
C MET A 315 19.71 -1.09 -20.93
N GLY A 316 20.63 -0.47 -20.21
CA GLY A 316 21.75 0.25 -20.81
C GLY A 316 22.83 -0.71 -21.30
N PHE A 317 23.10 -1.76 -20.53
CA PHE A 317 24.10 -2.78 -20.85
C PHE A 317 23.70 -4.15 -20.28
N THR A 318 24.14 -5.24 -20.90
CA THR A 318 23.87 -6.58 -20.36
C THR A 318 24.72 -6.89 -19.13
N GLY A 319 25.94 -6.36 -19.06
CA GLY A 319 26.91 -6.63 -17.98
C GLY A 319 27.69 -7.92 -18.15
N LEU A 320 27.58 -8.57 -19.31
CA LEU A 320 28.22 -9.85 -19.58
C LEU A 320 29.53 -9.65 -20.33
N SER A 321 30.65 -9.75 -19.63
CA SER A 321 31.99 -9.83 -20.25
C SER A 321 32.32 -11.23 -20.79
N VAL A 322 31.61 -12.25 -20.31
CA VAL A 322 31.69 -13.64 -20.76
C VAL A 322 30.28 -14.23 -20.89
N SER A 323 30.17 -15.47 -21.38
CA SER A 323 28.89 -16.19 -21.45
C SER A 323 28.20 -16.24 -20.08
N LEU A 324 26.89 -15.97 -20.05
CA LEU A 324 26.04 -16.17 -18.85
C LEU A 324 26.10 -17.62 -18.34
N LEU A 325 26.09 -18.59 -19.27
CA LEU A 325 25.99 -20.01 -18.97
C LEU A 325 27.38 -20.65 -18.81
N ARG A 326 27.72 -21.05 -17.58
CA ARG A 326 28.96 -21.74 -17.24
C ARG A 326 28.97 -23.17 -17.74
N TRP A 327 27.89 -23.89 -17.48
CA TRP A 327 27.71 -25.29 -17.88
C TRP A 327 26.28 -25.50 -18.39
N VAL A 328 26.15 -26.36 -19.40
CA VAL A 328 24.87 -26.69 -20.04
C VAL A 328 24.69 -28.21 -20.11
N GLY A 329 23.54 -28.69 -19.69
CA GLY A 329 23.13 -30.09 -19.75
C GLY A 329 22.41 -30.44 -21.06
N ALA A 330 22.14 -31.72 -21.28
CA ALA A 330 21.45 -32.19 -22.48
C ALA A 330 20.01 -31.66 -22.55
N GLY A 331 19.59 -31.14 -23.70
CA GLY A 331 18.22 -30.68 -23.92
C GLY A 331 17.84 -29.38 -23.19
N TYR A 332 18.81 -28.65 -22.62
CA TYR A 332 18.57 -27.31 -22.07
C TYR A 332 17.98 -26.37 -23.13
N ARG A 333 17.21 -25.37 -22.68
CA ARG A 333 16.72 -24.28 -23.52
C ARG A 333 17.16 -22.95 -22.96
N PHE A 334 17.78 -22.14 -23.80
CA PHE A 334 17.96 -20.72 -23.55
C PHE A 334 17.22 -19.95 -24.64
N VAL A 335 16.15 -19.26 -24.25
CA VAL A 335 15.31 -18.43 -25.12
C VAL A 335 15.64 -16.97 -24.81
N ALA A 336 16.15 -16.24 -25.80
CA ALA A 336 16.51 -14.83 -25.63
C ALA A 336 16.19 -14.01 -26.87
N GLY A 337 15.82 -12.74 -26.68
CA GLY A 337 15.50 -11.84 -27.78
C GLY A 337 14.53 -10.74 -27.37
N CYS A 338 14.28 -9.80 -28.27
CA CYS A 338 13.43 -8.64 -28.02
C CYS A 338 13.93 -7.81 -26.83
N LEU A 339 15.26 -7.66 -26.74
CA LEU A 339 15.88 -6.86 -25.69
C LEU A 339 16.09 -5.45 -26.22
N THR A 340 15.96 -4.45 -25.37
CA THR A 340 16.38 -3.09 -25.70
C THR A 340 17.67 -2.82 -24.94
N VAL A 341 18.80 -2.75 -25.66
CA VAL A 341 20.13 -2.49 -25.09
C VAL A 341 20.62 -1.14 -25.59
N ALA A 342 20.89 -0.22 -24.67
CA ALA A 342 21.29 1.16 -24.98
C ALA A 342 20.34 1.86 -25.99
N GLY A 343 19.04 1.57 -25.88
CA GLY A 343 18.00 2.12 -26.77
C GLY A 343 17.89 1.44 -28.14
N ARG A 344 18.70 0.41 -28.43
CA ARG A 344 18.59 -0.39 -29.66
C ARG A 344 17.92 -1.73 -29.37
N GLU A 345 16.95 -2.09 -30.21
CA GLU A 345 16.33 -3.42 -30.17
C GLU A 345 17.31 -4.49 -30.68
N VAL A 346 17.45 -5.57 -29.90
CA VAL A 346 18.30 -6.73 -30.15
C VAL A 346 17.39 -7.92 -30.42
N THR A 347 17.37 -8.36 -31.67
CA THR A 347 16.40 -9.38 -32.15
C THR A 347 17.06 -10.54 -32.87
N THR A 348 18.36 -10.46 -33.18
CA THR A 348 19.10 -11.51 -33.90
C THR A 348 20.13 -12.22 -33.02
N ALA A 349 20.50 -13.45 -33.39
CA ALA A 349 21.54 -14.19 -32.68
C ALA A 349 22.88 -13.45 -32.65
N ALA A 350 23.29 -12.84 -33.77
CA ALA A 350 24.57 -12.10 -33.85
C ALA A 350 24.59 -10.86 -32.94
N GLU A 351 23.47 -10.14 -32.82
CA GLU A 351 23.35 -9.01 -31.90
C GLU A 351 23.34 -9.46 -30.43
N LEU A 352 22.69 -10.58 -30.12
CA LEU A 352 22.73 -11.18 -28.78
C LEU A 352 24.16 -11.56 -28.39
N GLU A 353 24.89 -12.22 -29.30
CA GLU A 353 26.29 -12.60 -29.09
C GLU A 353 27.19 -11.38 -28.87
N LEU A 354 26.99 -10.29 -29.62
CA LEU A 354 27.71 -9.03 -29.44
C LEU A 354 27.51 -8.42 -28.04
N ASN A 355 26.37 -8.72 -27.41
CA ASN A 355 26.03 -8.30 -26.06
C ASN A 355 26.35 -9.38 -24.99
N GLY A 356 27.22 -10.34 -25.30
CA GLY A 356 27.65 -11.40 -24.38
C GLY A 356 26.62 -12.52 -24.15
N ILE A 357 25.45 -12.42 -24.77
CA ILE A 357 24.37 -13.40 -24.68
C ILE A 357 24.62 -14.50 -25.71
N THR A 358 25.39 -15.50 -25.28
CA THR A 358 25.83 -16.64 -26.10
C THR A 358 25.13 -17.92 -25.66
N LYS A 359 25.26 -19.00 -26.45
CA LYS A 359 24.62 -20.31 -26.19
C LYS A 359 23.08 -20.24 -26.15
N VAL A 360 22.52 -19.28 -26.87
CA VAL A 360 21.07 -19.16 -27.09
C VAL A 360 20.63 -20.31 -27.99
N THR A 361 19.62 -21.06 -27.55
CA THR A 361 19.06 -22.17 -28.33
C THR A 361 17.92 -21.74 -29.23
N THR A 362 17.21 -20.67 -28.85
CA THR A 362 16.06 -20.13 -29.57
C THR A 362 16.09 -18.61 -29.44
N VAL A 363 16.12 -17.92 -30.58
CA VAL A 363 15.96 -16.46 -30.60
C VAL A 363 14.46 -16.15 -30.57
N ALA A 364 14.02 -15.36 -29.60
CA ALA A 364 12.62 -15.00 -29.45
C ALA A 364 12.19 -14.03 -30.57
N ALA A 365 11.08 -14.34 -31.24
CA ALA A 365 10.45 -13.44 -32.20
C ALA A 365 9.52 -12.46 -31.46
N CYS A 366 9.68 -11.16 -31.72
CA CYS A 366 8.96 -10.13 -30.96
C CYS A 366 7.49 -10.10 -31.32
N GLY A 367 6.63 -10.14 -30.30
CA GLY A 367 5.18 -10.23 -30.46
C GLY A 367 4.66 -11.66 -30.64
N GLU A 368 5.53 -12.67 -30.77
CA GLU A 368 5.14 -14.08 -30.74
C GLU A 368 5.36 -14.67 -29.35
N CYS A 369 4.48 -15.59 -28.97
CA CYS A 369 4.60 -16.31 -27.70
C CYS A 369 4.79 -17.79 -27.94
N THR A 370 5.72 -18.38 -27.20
CA THR A 370 6.07 -19.80 -27.36
C THR A 370 5.97 -20.53 -26.03
N LYS A 371 5.77 -21.85 -26.12
CA LYS A 371 5.68 -22.71 -24.94
C LYS A 371 6.93 -22.62 -24.04
N ASP A 372 8.12 -22.54 -24.63
CA ASP A 372 9.38 -22.48 -23.89
C ASP A 372 9.81 -21.04 -23.56
N GLY A 373 9.17 -20.02 -24.15
CA GLY A 373 9.50 -18.61 -23.97
C GLY A 373 8.60 -17.87 -22.97
N ASP A 374 7.32 -18.24 -22.91
CA ASP A 374 6.31 -17.47 -22.16
C ASP A 374 5.60 -18.30 -21.09
N CYS A 375 5.75 -19.63 -21.13
CA CYS A 375 5.06 -20.56 -20.25
C CYS A 375 6.06 -21.48 -19.51
N PHE A 376 5.61 -22.07 -18.40
CA PHE A 376 6.32 -23.18 -17.80
C PHE A 376 6.02 -24.46 -18.60
N ALA A 377 6.93 -24.78 -19.53
CA ALA A 377 6.75 -25.84 -20.51
C ALA A 377 6.33 -27.22 -19.93
N PRO A 378 6.87 -27.69 -18.79
CA PRO A 378 6.47 -28.99 -18.22
C PRO A 378 4.98 -29.10 -17.88
N LEU A 379 4.32 -27.99 -17.53
CA LEU A 379 2.89 -27.95 -17.16
C LEU A 379 2.04 -27.20 -18.19
N THR A 380 2.52 -27.03 -19.41
CA THR A 380 1.78 -26.36 -20.49
C THR A 380 1.38 -27.36 -21.58
N THR A 381 0.09 -27.48 -21.88
CA THR A 381 -0.44 -28.37 -22.91
C THR A 381 -0.44 -27.70 -24.29
N ALA A 382 -0.80 -26.42 -24.35
CA ALA A 382 -0.85 -25.64 -25.58
C ALA A 382 -0.60 -24.15 -25.29
N VAL A 383 -0.25 -23.40 -26.34
CA VAL A 383 -0.18 -21.93 -26.31
C VAL A 383 -1.11 -21.40 -27.40
N SER A 384 -2.01 -20.49 -27.04
CA SER A 384 -2.98 -19.86 -27.94
C SER A 384 -3.17 -18.40 -27.54
N ASP A 385 -3.05 -17.47 -28.48
CA ASP A 385 -3.17 -16.02 -28.23
C ASP A 385 -2.29 -15.51 -27.06
N CYS A 386 -1.03 -15.96 -27.00
CA CYS A 386 -0.12 -15.66 -25.89
C CYS A 386 -0.62 -16.09 -24.50
N LYS A 387 -1.56 -17.03 -24.45
CA LYS A 387 -2.05 -17.64 -23.20
C LYS A 387 -1.59 -19.08 -23.14
N CYS A 388 -1.06 -19.45 -21.98
CA CYS A 388 -0.66 -20.82 -21.68
C CYS A 388 -1.89 -21.61 -21.23
N GLN A 389 -2.17 -22.73 -21.90
CA GLN A 389 -3.16 -23.70 -21.43
C GLN A 389 -2.44 -24.68 -20.52
N CYS A 390 -2.90 -24.77 -19.26
CA CYS A 390 -2.20 -25.54 -18.25
C CYS A 390 -2.64 -27.00 -18.22
N ALA A 391 -1.67 -27.89 -18.00
CA ALA A 391 -1.91 -29.26 -17.57
C ALA A 391 -2.43 -29.28 -16.12
N ALA A 392 -2.88 -30.45 -15.66
CA ALA A 392 -3.21 -30.65 -14.25
C ALA A 392 -2.01 -30.30 -13.36
N GLY A 393 -2.26 -29.53 -12.29
CA GLY A 393 -1.21 -29.01 -11.39
C GLY A 393 -0.53 -27.72 -11.86
N GLY A 394 -0.79 -27.24 -13.08
CA GLY A 394 -0.33 -25.93 -13.53
C GLY A 394 -1.24 -24.80 -13.04
N HIS A 395 -0.65 -23.70 -12.58
CA HIS A 395 -1.33 -22.56 -11.99
C HIS A 395 -1.03 -21.24 -12.71
N GLY A 396 -2.02 -20.34 -12.74
CA GLY A 396 -1.88 -18.99 -13.26
C GLY A 396 -1.83 -18.91 -14.79
N ASP A 397 -1.42 -17.74 -15.28
CA ASP A 397 -1.33 -17.38 -16.70
C ASP A 397 -0.16 -18.05 -17.44
N VAL A 398 0.84 -18.53 -16.69
CA VAL A 398 2.06 -19.15 -17.21
C VAL A 398 2.25 -20.61 -16.77
N CYS A 399 1.22 -21.22 -16.17
CA CYS A 399 1.21 -22.64 -15.76
C CYS A 399 2.33 -23.05 -14.79
N VAL A 400 2.68 -22.20 -13.83
CA VAL A 400 3.67 -22.50 -12.79
C VAL A 400 3.20 -23.64 -11.85
N PRO A 401 4.12 -24.37 -11.21
CA PRO A 401 3.81 -25.59 -10.46
C PRO A 401 3.18 -25.35 -9.06
N ALA A 402 3.17 -24.12 -8.56
CA ALA A 402 2.55 -23.75 -7.30
C ALA A 402 1.61 -22.54 -7.49
N PRO A 403 0.49 -22.46 -6.74
CA PRO A 403 -0.47 -21.38 -6.88
C PRO A 403 0.10 -20.04 -6.42
N VAL A 404 -0.42 -18.95 -7.00
CA VAL A 404 -0.28 -17.62 -6.42
C VAL A 404 -1.17 -17.58 -5.17
N PRO A 405 -0.65 -17.25 -3.97
CA PRO A 405 -1.47 -17.17 -2.77
C PRO A 405 -2.58 -16.14 -2.97
N ALA A 406 -3.80 -16.45 -2.57
CA ALA A 406 -4.91 -15.52 -2.66
C ALA A 406 -4.64 -14.32 -1.72
N GLY A 407 -4.42 -13.13 -2.30
CA GLY A 407 -4.45 -11.89 -1.52
C GLY A 407 -5.83 -11.69 -0.88
N PRO A 408 -5.97 -10.76 0.09
CA PRO A 408 -7.30 -10.42 0.60
C PRO A 408 -8.21 -10.06 -0.58
N PRO A 409 -9.51 -10.42 -0.52
CA PRO A 409 -10.46 -9.99 -1.54
C PRO A 409 -10.34 -8.46 -1.70
N PRO A 410 -10.41 -7.92 -2.93
CA PRO A 410 -10.36 -6.48 -3.13
C PRO A 410 -11.37 -5.82 -2.18
N PRO A 411 -10.99 -4.71 -1.52
CA PRO A 411 -11.90 -4.04 -0.59
C PRO A 411 -13.23 -3.82 -1.31
N PRO A 412 -14.37 -4.02 -0.61
CA PRO A 412 -15.66 -3.70 -1.19
C PRO A 412 -15.57 -2.28 -1.73
N SER A 413 -15.94 -2.11 -2.99
CA SER A 413 -16.02 -0.78 -3.61
C SER A 413 -16.75 0.13 -2.62
N PRO A 414 -16.24 1.36 -2.37
CA PRO A 414 -16.90 2.28 -1.47
C PRO A 414 -18.38 2.34 -1.85
N PRO A 415 -19.31 2.30 -0.88
CA PRO A 415 -20.73 2.27 -1.17
C PRO A 415 -21.00 3.40 -2.16
N THR A 416 -21.50 3.03 -3.33
CA THR A 416 -21.93 4.00 -4.34
C THR A 416 -22.83 5.01 -3.63
N PRO A 417 -22.59 6.32 -3.76
CA PRO A 417 -23.48 7.33 -3.21
C PRO A 417 -24.91 6.98 -3.60
N PRO A 418 -25.91 7.17 -2.71
CA PRO A 418 -27.29 6.99 -3.10
C PRO A 418 -27.52 7.77 -4.42
N PRO A 419 -28.17 7.16 -5.42
CA PRO A 419 -28.39 7.81 -6.70
C PRO A 419 -29.01 9.19 -6.46
N PRO A 420 -28.59 10.23 -7.20
CA PRO A 420 -29.23 11.54 -7.09
C PRO A 420 -30.74 11.36 -7.32
N PRO A 421 -31.60 12.04 -6.54
CA PRO A 421 -33.04 12.00 -6.75
C PRO A 421 -33.43 12.39 -8.19
N PRO A 422 -34.68 12.18 -8.61
CA PRO A 422 -35.22 12.85 -9.79
C PRO A 422 -34.99 14.37 -9.74
N VAL A 423 -34.82 15.00 -10.91
CA VAL A 423 -34.61 16.45 -11.03
C VAL A 423 -35.71 17.20 -10.25
N GLY A 424 -35.31 17.91 -9.19
CA GLY A 424 -36.21 18.70 -8.34
C GLY A 424 -36.57 18.06 -6.99
N GLU A 425 -36.14 16.84 -6.70
CA GLU A 425 -36.38 16.17 -5.40
C GLU A 425 -35.18 16.33 -4.44
N CYS A 426 -35.42 16.61 -3.15
CA CYS A 426 -34.35 16.77 -2.17
C CYS A 426 -33.97 15.44 -1.51
N ILE A 427 -32.67 15.20 -1.34
CA ILE A 427 -32.18 14.18 -0.41
C ILE A 427 -32.62 14.62 0.98
N SER A 428 -33.45 13.81 1.65
CA SER A 428 -34.10 14.22 2.88
C SER A 428 -34.04 13.18 3.99
N ASP A 429 -34.16 13.67 5.23
CA ASP A 429 -34.42 12.90 6.45
C ASP A 429 -33.46 11.71 6.70
N MET A 430 -32.15 11.94 6.48
CA MET A 430 -31.11 10.93 6.70
C MET A 430 -29.88 11.45 7.44
N VAL A 431 -29.10 10.54 8.01
CA VAL A 431 -27.79 10.81 8.60
C VAL A 431 -26.71 10.36 7.62
N TYR A 432 -25.82 11.28 7.24
CA TYR A 432 -24.74 11.00 6.29
C TYR A 432 -23.52 10.37 6.99
N PRO A 433 -22.83 9.39 6.36
CA PRO A 433 -21.64 8.76 6.94
C PRO A 433 -20.47 9.75 7.04
N GLU A 434 -19.59 9.56 8.03
CA GLU A 434 -18.40 10.41 8.27
C GLU A 434 -17.33 10.20 7.18
N VAL A 435 -17.53 10.81 6.01
CA VAL A 435 -16.67 10.66 4.82
C VAL A 435 -16.46 12.02 4.14
N ALA A 436 -15.29 12.19 3.53
CA ALA A 436 -15.02 13.31 2.63
C ALA A 436 -15.50 12.96 1.21
N GLN A 437 -16.41 13.75 0.65
CA GLN A 437 -17.01 13.49 -0.66
C GLN A 437 -17.17 14.78 -1.47
N ALA A 438 -17.08 14.64 -2.80
CA ALA A 438 -17.38 15.69 -3.76
C ALA A 438 -18.71 15.38 -4.47
N VAL A 439 -19.57 16.40 -4.61
CA VAL A 439 -20.89 16.30 -5.23
C VAL A 439 -21.07 17.39 -6.30
N GLY A 440 -22.06 17.20 -7.18
CA GLY A 440 -22.38 18.15 -8.26
C GLY A 440 -21.85 17.77 -9.65
N GLY A 441 -20.99 16.75 -9.76
CA GLY A 441 -20.45 16.31 -11.05
C GLY A 441 -21.54 15.90 -12.06
N GLY A 442 -21.61 16.59 -13.19
CA GLY A 442 -22.61 16.36 -14.25
C GLY A 442 -24.04 16.76 -13.89
N LEU A 443 -24.25 17.45 -12.77
CA LEU A 443 -25.58 17.83 -12.28
C LEU A 443 -25.87 19.31 -12.56
N SER A 444 -27.11 19.61 -12.93
CA SER A 444 -27.69 20.97 -12.97
C SER A 444 -28.47 21.32 -11.69
N TRP A 445 -28.55 20.41 -10.73
CA TRP A 445 -29.29 20.63 -9.50
C TRP A 445 -28.78 19.74 -8.36
N LEU A 446 -28.90 20.21 -7.12
CA LEU A 446 -28.55 19.48 -5.90
C LEU A 446 -29.43 20.00 -4.76
N CYS A 447 -30.11 19.13 -4.02
CA CYS A 447 -30.89 19.57 -2.86
C CYS A 447 -30.74 18.60 -1.68
N TYR A 448 -30.43 19.16 -0.51
CA TYR A 448 -30.43 18.47 0.78
C TYR A 448 -31.43 19.15 1.71
N ARG A 449 -32.34 18.38 2.30
CA ARG A 449 -33.36 18.88 3.24
C ARG A 449 -33.36 18.07 4.53
N ASN A 450 -33.25 18.70 5.70
CA ASN A 450 -33.27 18.00 7.00
C ASN A 450 -32.22 16.88 7.16
N VAL A 451 -31.08 16.98 6.47
CA VAL A 451 -30.01 15.97 6.55
C VAL A 451 -29.04 16.29 7.69
N THR A 452 -28.53 15.26 8.35
CA THR A 452 -27.52 15.41 9.42
C THR A 452 -26.12 14.98 8.95
N PHE A 453 -25.17 15.89 9.00
CA PHE A 453 -23.74 15.69 8.73
C PHE A 453 -22.95 15.80 10.05
N SER A 454 -22.20 14.76 10.40
CA SER A 454 -21.56 14.62 11.73
C SER A 454 -20.15 14.04 11.60
N GLY A 455 -19.21 14.57 12.38
CA GLY A 455 -17.87 14.00 12.55
C GLY A 455 -16.74 14.83 11.93
N GLY A 456 -15.52 14.62 12.42
CA GLY A 456 -14.34 15.39 12.00
C GLY A 456 -13.80 15.00 10.63
N GLY A 457 -14.12 13.79 10.16
CA GLY A 457 -13.85 13.34 8.79
C GLY A 457 -14.93 13.73 7.78
N MET A 458 -16.08 14.25 8.22
CA MET A 458 -17.21 14.59 7.34
C MET A 458 -16.94 15.90 6.61
N SER A 459 -16.79 15.82 5.28
CA SER A 459 -16.65 16.99 4.42
C SER A 459 -17.46 16.82 3.15
N LEU A 460 -18.45 17.68 2.94
CA LEU A 460 -19.23 17.73 1.70
C LEU A 460 -18.72 18.87 0.83
N THR A 461 -18.10 18.53 -0.30
CA THR A 461 -17.59 19.50 -1.27
C THR A 461 -18.55 19.62 -2.45
N VAL A 462 -19.20 20.78 -2.59
CA VAL A 462 -19.92 21.14 -3.83
C VAL A 462 -18.89 21.60 -4.85
N LEU A 463 -18.64 20.76 -5.87
CA LEU A 463 -17.63 21.00 -6.89
C LEU A 463 -18.26 21.73 -8.09
N VAL A 464 -18.33 23.06 -8.00
CA VAL A 464 -19.01 23.90 -9.02
C VAL A 464 -18.42 23.68 -10.42
N GLY A 465 -17.10 23.51 -10.52
CA GLY A 465 -16.42 23.27 -11.80
C GLY A 465 -16.83 21.99 -12.53
N ALA A 466 -17.47 21.05 -11.84
CA ALA A 466 -17.94 19.79 -12.42
C ALA A 466 -19.45 19.80 -12.71
N MET A 467 -20.19 20.86 -12.35
CA MET A 467 -21.61 21.01 -12.65
C MET A 467 -21.82 21.37 -14.12
N THR A 468 -23.01 21.07 -14.66
CA THR A 468 -23.36 21.30 -16.06
C THR A 468 -24.80 21.81 -16.21
N GLY A 469 -25.09 22.57 -17.26
CA GLY A 469 -26.45 23.03 -17.60
C GLY A 469 -26.59 24.54 -17.66
N ASP A 470 -27.66 25.03 -18.28
CA ASP A 470 -27.89 26.48 -18.47
C ASP A 470 -28.08 27.21 -17.13
N VAL A 471 -28.73 26.55 -16.16
CA VAL A 471 -28.91 27.03 -14.79
C VAL A 471 -28.61 25.87 -13.84
N ALA A 472 -27.73 26.11 -12.87
CA ALA A 472 -27.40 25.17 -11.80
C ALA A 472 -27.99 25.62 -10.46
N ASN A 473 -28.75 24.77 -9.77
CA ASN A 473 -29.37 25.10 -8.47
C ASN A 473 -28.89 24.17 -7.36
N VAL A 474 -28.27 24.71 -6.31
CA VAL A 474 -27.82 23.98 -5.13
C VAL A 474 -28.58 24.48 -3.90
N THR A 475 -29.15 23.59 -3.10
CA THR A 475 -29.93 23.95 -1.90
C THR A 475 -29.58 23.06 -0.71
N PHE A 476 -29.34 23.71 0.43
CA PHE A 476 -29.24 23.09 1.75
C PHE A 476 -30.28 23.75 2.66
N ASP A 477 -31.33 23.01 2.99
CA ASP A 477 -32.53 23.49 3.67
C ASP A 477 -32.72 22.72 5.00
N GLY A 478 -32.64 23.38 6.14
CA GLY A 478 -32.89 22.74 7.44
C GLY A 478 -31.87 21.65 7.84
N CYS A 479 -30.69 21.58 7.22
CA CYS A 479 -29.70 20.54 7.55
C CYS A 479 -28.95 20.84 8.86
N THR A 480 -28.47 19.79 9.51
CA THR A 480 -27.66 19.87 10.73
C THR A 480 -26.22 19.47 10.44
N TRP A 481 -25.27 20.32 10.79
CA TRP A 481 -23.83 20.10 10.64
C TRP A 481 -23.20 20.14 12.03
N ARG A 482 -22.53 19.07 12.44
CA ARG A 482 -21.96 19.00 13.79
C ARG A 482 -20.67 18.21 13.90
N ASP A 483 -20.04 18.29 15.08
CA ASP A 483 -18.90 17.47 15.49
C ASP A 483 -17.66 17.61 14.57
N GLY A 484 -17.49 18.74 13.90
CA GLY A 484 -16.37 19.01 13.00
C GLY A 484 -16.70 18.91 11.51
N ALA A 485 -17.97 18.69 11.16
CA ALA A 485 -18.40 18.60 9.77
C ALA A 485 -18.14 19.90 8.99
N VAL A 486 -17.82 19.75 7.70
CA VAL A 486 -17.52 20.88 6.81
C VAL A 486 -18.42 20.85 5.57
N LEU A 487 -19.06 21.99 5.28
CA LEU A 487 -19.67 22.27 3.98
C LEU A 487 -18.72 23.18 3.18
N LEU A 488 -18.11 22.64 2.13
CA LEU A 488 -17.23 23.36 1.23
C LEU A 488 -17.95 23.64 -0.09
N VAL A 489 -18.02 24.92 -0.48
CA VAL A 489 -18.48 25.33 -1.81
C VAL A 489 -17.27 25.77 -2.60
N LEU A 490 -16.80 24.91 -3.50
CA LEU A 490 -15.58 25.15 -4.28
C LEU A 490 -15.93 25.67 -5.67
N GLY A 491 -15.70 26.97 -5.88
CA GLY A 491 -15.95 27.69 -7.12
C GLY A 491 -14.94 27.36 -8.22
N ASN A 492 -15.40 27.45 -9.47
CA ASN A 492 -14.54 27.54 -10.66
C ASN A 492 -15.15 28.57 -11.63
N ALA A 493 -14.43 29.65 -11.93
CA ALA A 493 -14.90 30.72 -12.81
C ALA A 493 -15.15 30.26 -14.26
N TYR A 494 -14.58 29.12 -14.65
CA TYR A 494 -14.70 28.50 -15.96
C TYR A 494 -15.64 27.28 -15.98
N ALA A 495 -16.50 27.14 -14.95
CA ALA A 495 -17.48 26.06 -14.91
C ALA A 495 -18.41 26.10 -16.14
N ALA A 496 -18.83 24.94 -16.64
CA ALA A 496 -19.67 24.79 -17.82
C ALA A 496 -21.15 25.17 -17.59
N VAL A 497 -21.46 25.88 -16.51
CA VAL A 497 -22.83 26.29 -16.15
C VAL A 497 -23.10 27.73 -16.59
N GLY A 498 -24.31 27.98 -17.13
CA GLY A 498 -24.68 29.31 -17.63
C GLY A 498 -24.98 30.33 -16.52
N SER A 499 -25.59 29.89 -15.43
CA SER A 499 -25.83 30.64 -14.19
C SER A 499 -25.93 29.69 -13.00
N LEU A 500 -25.72 30.18 -11.79
CA LEU A 500 -25.61 29.35 -10.59
C LEU A 500 -26.36 29.97 -9.41
N ASN A 501 -27.24 29.21 -8.76
CA ASN A 501 -27.89 29.61 -7.51
C ASN A 501 -27.52 28.63 -6.41
N ILE A 502 -26.96 29.12 -5.31
CA ILE A 502 -26.66 28.33 -4.12
C ILE A 502 -27.42 28.93 -2.94
N VAL A 503 -28.28 28.12 -2.32
CA VAL A 503 -29.09 28.53 -1.17
C VAL A 503 -28.73 27.66 0.02
N VAL A 504 -28.24 28.28 1.09
CA VAL A 504 -27.97 27.65 2.39
C VAL A 504 -28.91 28.30 3.39
N THR A 505 -30.02 27.64 3.70
CA THR A 505 -31.10 28.22 4.51
C THR A 505 -31.59 27.34 5.64
N GLY A 506 -31.90 27.95 6.79
CA GLY A 506 -32.48 27.25 7.95
C GLY A 506 -31.59 26.17 8.59
N ASN A 507 -30.29 26.12 8.26
CA ASN A 507 -29.38 25.08 8.74
C ASN A 507 -28.87 25.39 10.15
N THR A 508 -28.48 24.34 10.88
CA THR A 508 -27.79 24.45 12.18
C THR A 508 -26.35 23.94 12.05
N PHE A 509 -25.37 24.79 12.35
CA PHE A 509 -23.95 24.45 12.39
C PHE A 509 -23.46 24.51 13.83
N SER A 510 -23.08 23.37 14.41
CA SER A 510 -22.60 23.25 15.80
C SER A 510 -21.19 22.67 15.82
N ASP A 511 -20.18 23.49 16.08
CA ASP A 511 -18.77 23.13 15.86
C ASP A 511 -18.55 22.56 14.45
N ALA A 512 -19.08 23.26 13.45
CA ALA A 512 -19.02 22.93 12.04
C ALA A 512 -18.71 24.19 11.22
N LEU A 513 -18.24 24.01 9.99
CA LEU A 513 -17.73 25.10 9.15
C LEU A 513 -18.45 25.15 7.80
N LEU A 514 -18.93 26.35 7.42
CA LEU A 514 -19.31 26.67 6.05
C LEU A 514 -18.17 27.43 5.36
N SER A 515 -17.73 26.96 4.19
CA SER A 515 -16.59 27.56 3.50
C SER A 515 -16.83 27.73 1.99
N PRO A 516 -17.19 28.93 1.54
CA PRO A 516 -17.17 29.30 0.12
C PRO A 516 -15.76 29.71 -0.32
N GLU A 517 -15.25 29.10 -1.39
CA GLU A 517 -13.87 29.32 -1.86
C GLU A 517 -13.78 29.50 -3.38
N GLY A 518 -12.87 30.38 -3.81
CA GLY A 518 -12.54 30.60 -5.22
C GLY A 518 -13.48 31.55 -5.97
N GLY A 519 -13.33 31.56 -7.30
CA GLY A 519 -14.17 32.32 -8.22
C GLY A 519 -15.33 31.49 -8.76
N PHE A 520 -16.44 32.13 -9.05
CA PHE A 520 -17.67 31.50 -9.51
C PHE A 520 -17.99 31.89 -10.96
N PRO A 521 -18.80 31.09 -11.69
CA PRO A 521 -19.25 31.45 -13.03
C PRO A 521 -20.09 32.74 -13.02
N PRO A 522 -20.26 33.42 -14.17
CA PRO A 522 -21.10 34.61 -14.28
C PRO A 522 -22.53 34.36 -13.79
N ARG A 523 -23.20 35.41 -13.28
CA ARG A 523 -24.56 35.35 -12.73
C ARG A 523 -24.71 34.28 -11.65
N THR A 524 -23.80 34.29 -10.67
CA THR A 524 -23.87 33.43 -9.50
C THR A 524 -24.58 34.13 -8.35
N ASN A 525 -25.56 33.49 -7.73
CA ASN A 525 -26.21 33.97 -6.50
C ASN A 525 -26.00 32.97 -5.36
N ILE A 526 -25.21 33.35 -4.35
CA ILE A 526 -25.01 32.56 -3.12
C ILE A 526 -25.75 33.25 -1.98
N THR A 527 -26.83 32.63 -1.52
CA THR A 527 -27.64 33.12 -0.40
C THR A 527 -27.44 32.21 0.82
N ILE A 528 -26.92 32.78 1.90
CA ILE A 528 -26.76 32.10 3.20
C ILE A 528 -27.69 32.81 4.18
N SER A 529 -28.86 32.24 4.43
CA SER A 529 -29.92 32.95 5.16
C SER A 529 -30.61 32.15 6.26
N GLY A 530 -30.90 32.78 7.39
CA GLY A 530 -31.68 32.15 8.47
C GLY A 530 -31.00 30.94 9.13
N ASN A 531 -29.67 30.80 9.03
CA ASN A 531 -28.94 29.70 9.63
C ASN A 531 -28.52 30.04 11.07
N ARG A 532 -28.31 29.02 11.90
CA ARG A 532 -27.76 29.14 13.26
C ARG A 532 -26.37 28.55 13.30
N PHE A 533 -25.39 29.33 13.74
CA PHE A 533 -24.02 28.89 13.94
C PHE A 533 -23.63 28.96 15.41
N THR A 534 -23.00 27.90 15.89
CA THR A 534 -22.41 27.80 17.22
C THR A 534 -20.96 27.36 17.08
N ALA A 535 -20.01 28.22 17.44
CA ALA A 535 -18.59 27.90 17.41
C ALA A 535 -18.02 27.91 18.84
N THR A 536 -17.65 26.73 19.34
CA THR A 536 -17.00 26.56 20.66
C THR A 536 -15.53 26.16 20.53
N ARG A 537 -15.14 25.56 19.40
CA ARG A 537 -13.75 25.15 19.11
C ARG A 537 -13.34 25.46 17.67
N LEU A 538 -12.04 25.39 17.41
CA LEU A 538 -11.47 25.54 16.08
C LEU A 538 -11.77 24.29 15.23
N ILE A 539 -12.34 24.49 14.04
CA ILE A 539 -12.52 23.44 13.03
C ILE A 539 -11.34 23.52 12.06
N SER A 540 -10.42 22.56 12.16
CA SER A 540 -9.23 22.53 11.32
C SER A 540 -9.59 22.07 9.91
N ARG A 541 -9.25 22.87 8.91
CA ARG A 541 -9.29 22.49 7.50
C ARG A 541 -7.93 22.76 6.87
N SER A 542 -7.33 21.71 6.31
CA SER A 542 -6.07 21.77 5.58
C SER A 542 -6.15 22.84 4.48
N GLY A 543 -5.19 23.76 4.46
CA GLY A 543 -5.10 24.84 3.47
C GLY A 543 -5.71 26.20 3.87
N LEU A 544 -6.54 26.27 4.92
CA LEU A 544 -7.14 27.54 5.39
C LEU A 544 -6.36 28.23 6.52
N GLY A 545 -5.60 27.50 7.33
CA GLY A 545 -4.79 28.08 8.41
C GLY A 545 -5.60 28.95 9.40
N LEU A 546 -6.81 28.52 9.78
CA LEU A 546 -7.65 29.25 10.72
C LEU A 546 -6.98 29.35 12.09
N GLU A 547 -6.81 30.58 12.59
CA GLU A 547 -6.17 30.84 13.89
C GLU A 547 -7.16 30.92 15.06
N ARG A 548 -8.47 30.98 14.76
CA ARG A 548 -9.54 31.11 15.76
C ARG A 548 -10.84 30.45 15.30
N PRO A 549 -11.71 29.99 16.23
CA PRO A 549 -13.03 29.45 15.92
C PRO A 549 -13.81 30.38 14.99
N SER A 550 -14.28 29.84 13.87
CA SER A 550 -14.96 30.60 12.82
C SER A 550 -16.19 29.85 12.31
N CYS A 551 -17.31 30.54 12.09
CA CYS A 551 -18.55 29.93 11.61
C CYS A 551 -18.58 29.82 10.09
N VAL A 552 -18.16 30.89 9.41
CA VAL A 552 -17.98 30.94 7.96
C VAL A 552 -16.53 31.32 7.64
N ALA A 553 -15.86 30.56 6.80
CA ALA A 553 -14.50 30.84 6.35
C ALA A 553 -14.42 30.98 4.83
N MET A 554 -14.01 32.15 4.35
CA MET A 554 -13.88 32.44 2.93
C MET A 554 -12.40 32.48 2.53
N ASN A 555 -12.08 31.92 1.37
CA ASN A 555 -10.71 31.90 0.85
C ASN A 555 -10.70 32.19 -0.65
N GLY A 556 -10.06 33.30 -1.02
CA GLY A 556 -9.98 33.73 -2.42
C GLY A 556 -11.34 33.91 -3.09
N LEU A 557 -12.35 34.39 -2.35
CA LEU A 557 -13.70 34.58 -2.87
C LEU A 557 -13.74 35.76 -3.86
N VAL A 558 -14.09 35.46 -5.12
CA VAL A 558 -14.22 36.47 -6.19
C VAL A 558 -15.68 36.55 -6.65
N ILE A 559 -16.28 37.73 -6.50
CA ILE A 559 -17.65 38.03 -6.86
C ILE A 559 -17.63 39.00 -8.03
N SER A 560 -17.90 38.50 -9.23
CA SER A 560 -17.81 39.25 -10.48
C SER A 560 -18.93 38.86 -11.45
N ASN A 561 -19.07 39.63 -12.53
CA ASN A 561 -19.97 39.33 -13.65
C ASN A 561 -21.42 39.09 -13.21
N ASP A 562 -22.05 40.13 -12.63
CA ASP A 562 -23.46 40.10 -12.18
C ASP A 562 -23.76 39.06 -11.09
N SER A 563 -22.79 38.81 -10.20
CA SER A 563 -22.91 37.83 -9.13
C SER A 563 -23.21 38.48 -7.77
N ALA A 564 -23.86 37.74 -6.88
CA ALA A 564 -24.20 38.17 -5.54
C ALA A 564 -23.84 37.10 -4.50
N VAL A 565 -23.30 37.53 -3.36
CA VAL A 565 -23.18 36.70 -2.15
C VAL A 565 -23.83 37.46 -1.00
N VAL A 566 -24.87 36.88 -0.41
CA VAL A 566 -25.69 37.53 0.61
C VAL A 566 -25.77 36.66 1.85
N LEU A 567 -25.36 37.20 2.98
CA LEU A 567 -25.53 36.61 4.31
C LEU A 567 -26.61 37.40 5.05
N SER A 568 -27.79 36.81 5.28
CA SER A 568 -28.92 37.52 5.89
C SER A 568 -29.69 36.75 6.94
N GLY A 569 -30.05 37.39 8.05
CA GLY A 569 -30.89 36.76 9.08
C GLY A 569 -30.24 35.56 9.80
N ASN A 570 -28.92 35.39 9.72
CA ASN A 570 -28.22 34.31 10.43
C ASN A 570 -27.96 34.70 11.89
N VAL A 571 -27.89 33.69 12.76
CA VAL A 571 -27.56 33.85 14.18
C VAL A 571 -26.18 33.25 14.44
N PHE A 572 -25.25 34.04 14.96
CA PHE A 572 -23.89 33.60 15.29
C PHE A 572 -23.67 33.58 16.80
N GLN A 573 -23.38 32.40 17.37
CA GLN A 573 -23.13 32.21 18.79
C GLN A 573 -21.71 31.69 19.01
N SER A 574 -20.96 32.34 19.89
CA SER A 574 -19.63 31.90 20.32
C SER A 574 -19.53 31.83 21.83
N MET A 575 -18.83 30.81 22.33
CA MET A 575 -18.57 30.59 23.76
C MET A 575 -17.12 30.93 24.14
N THR A 576 -16.34 31.51 23.22
CA THR A 576 -14.93 31.87 23.45
C THR A 576 -14.70 33.36 23.19
N ALA A 577 -13.80 33.98 23.95
CA ALA A 577 -13.52 35.42 23.84
C ALA A 577 -12.81 35.83 22.53
N SER A 578 -12.34 34.87 21.73
CA SER A 578 -11.65 35.10 20.45
C SER A 578 -12.21 34.18 19.38
N SER A 579 -13.25 34.65 18.67
CA SER A 579 -13.93 33.93 17.58
C SER A 579 -14.35 34.90 16.48
N SER A 580 -14.56 34.39 15.27
CA SER A 580 -15.07 35.15 14.14
C SER A 580 -16.40 34.58 13.63
N ALA A 581 -17.41 35.42 13.42
CA ALA A 581 -18.61 34.99 12.72
C ALA A 581 -18.28 34.65 11.25
N ILE A 582 -17.55 35.55 10.60
CA ILE A 582 -17.04 35.40 9.24
C ILE A 582 -15.55 35.67 9.27
N TYR A 583 -14.74 34.75 8.74
CA TYR A 583 -13.29 34.86 8.64
C TYR A 583 -12.85 34.81 7.17
N VAL A 584 -12.02 35.75 6.74
CA VAL A 584 -11.46 35.79 5.38
C VAL A 584 -9.97 35.47 5.47
N VAL A 585 -9.55 34.36 4.88
CA VAL A 585 -8.17 33.85 4.96
C VAL A 585 -7.27 34.55 3.93
N LYS A 586 -6.20 35.22 4.39
CA LYS A 586 -4.96 35.73 3.73
C LYS A 586 -4.99 36.35 2.31
N SER A 587 -5.99 36.11 1.46
CA SER A 587 -6.20 36.67 0.11
C SER A 587 -7.53 37.43 0.05
N ALA A 588 -7.60 38.48 -0.78
CA ALA A 588 -8.69 39.44 -0.79
C ALA A 588 -10.05 38.83 -1.21
N LEU A 589 -11.11 39.15 -0.45
CA LEU A 589 -12.47 39.19 -1.00
C LEU A 589 -12.49 40.26 -2.09
N SER A 590 -12.84 39.88 -3.32
CA SER A 590 -12.91 40.80 -4.45
C SER A 590 -14.34 40.90 -4.96
N VAL A 591 -14.84 42.13 -5.10
CA VAL A 591 -16.17 42.42 -5.65
C VAL A 591 -16.01 43.36 -6.84
N SER A 592 -16.43 42.91 -8.02
CA SER A 592 -16.35 43.70 -9.25
C SER A 592 -17.62 44.53 -9.49
N TRP A 593 -17.55 45.46 -10.46
CA TRP A 593 -18.71 46.24 -10.89
C TRP A 593 -19.91 45.35 -11.24
N HIS A 594 -21.12 45.82 -10.90
CA HIS A 594 -22.39 45.10 -11.03
C HIS A 594 -22.54 43.81 -10.18
N SER A 595 -21.66 43.60 -9.20
CA SER A 595 -21.73 42.47 -8.26
C SER A 595 -21.93 42.93 -6.82
N VAL A 596 -22.41 42.04 -5.94
CA VAL A 596 -22.80 42.40 -4.57
C VAL A 596 -22.23 41.41 -3.55
N PHE A 597 -21.62 41.93 -2.49
CA PHE A 597 -21.39 41.23 -1.24
C PHE A 597 -22.17 41.94 -0.14
N ALA A 598 -23.12 41.25 0.50
CA ALA A 598 -23.97 41.86 1.50
C ALA A 598 -24.05 41.00 2.77
N VAL A 599 -23.90 41.64 3.92
CA VAL A 599 -24.08 41.04 5.25
C VAL A 599 -25.13 41.88 5.98
N VAL A 600 -26.38 41.38 6.06
CA VAL A 600 -27.53 42.21 6.47
C VAL A 600 -28.41 41.49 7.48
N GLY A 601 -28.72 42.14 8.61
CA GLY A 601 -29.70 41.63 9.57
C GLY A 601 -29.31 40.31 10.24
N ASN A 602 -28.01 40.06 10.43
CA ASN A 602 -27.50 38.92 11.20
C ASN A 602 -27.36 39.33 12.68
N THR A 603 -27.54 38.38 13.61
CA THR A 603 -27.51 38.61 15.06
C THR A 603 -26.44 37.81 15.80
#